data_AF-A0AAU5ZQK2-F1
#
_entry.id   AF-A0AAU5ZQK2-F1
#
_cell.length_a   1.000
_cell.length_b   1.000
_cell.length_c   1.000
_cell.angle_alpha   90.00
_cell.angle_beta   90.00
_cell.angle_gamma   90.00
#
_symmetry.space_group_name_H-M   'P 1'
#
loop_
_entity.id
_entity.type
_entity.pdbx_description
1 polymer ?
#
loop_
_entity_poly.entity_id
_entity_poly.type
_entity_poly.pdbx_seq_one_letter_code
_entity_poly.pdbx_strand_id
1 'polypeptide(L)'
;MQITSSDGVRIAFETVGCGPPLVLVHGFFGQRSTWRSASHVDALADSYRLVLIDARGHGGSGAPHDIDSYRIDRQVDDVRRSPLHL
;
A
#
# COMPACT_ATOMS: atom_id res chain seq x y z
N MET A 1 -4.74 0.87 8.93
CA MET A 1 -6.13 0.82 8.40
C MET A 1 -6.20 -0.26 7.32
N GLN A 2 -7.40 -0.63 6.86
CA GLN A 2 -7.57 -1.63 5.79
C GLN A 2 -8.66 -1.21 4.80
N ILE A 3 -8.47 -1.58 3.54
CA ILE A 3 -9.48 -1.54 2.47
C ILE A 3 -9.65 -2.95 1.89
N THR A 4 -10.77 -3.18 1.20
CA THR A 4 -11.04 -4.47 0.54
C THR A 4 -10.93 -4.29 -0.97
N SER A 5 -10.07 -5.08 -1.60
CA SER A 5 -9.90 -5.14 -3.06
C SER A 5 -11.13 -5.75 -3.74
N SER A 6 -11.28 -5.60 -5.06
CA SER A 6 -12.43 -6.16 -5.80
C SER A 6 -12.61 -7.66 -5.61
N ASP A 7 -11.51 -8.37 -5.38
CA ASP A 7 -11.47 -9.81 -5.19
C ASP A 7 -11.53 -10.24 -3.72
N GLY A 8 -11.85 -9.31 -2.81
CA GLY A 8 -12.04 -9.59 -1.39
C GLY A 8 -10.74 -9.60 -0.58
N VAL A 9 -9.57 -9.42 -1.20
CA VAL A 9 -8.31 -9.33 -0.46
C VAL A 9 -8.27 -8.05 0.37
N ARG A 10 -7.95 -8.18 1.66
CA ARG A 10 -7.76 -7.02 2.54
C ARG A 10 -6.38 -6.42 2.34
N ILE A 11 -6.31 -5.13 2.04
CA ILE A 11 -5.07 -4.39 1.84
C ILE A 11 -4.86 -3.45 3.02
N ALA A 12 -3.79 -3.69 3.78
CA ALA A 12 -3.38 -2.85 4.88
C ALA A 12 -2.62 -1.63 4.38
N PHE A 13 -2.89 -0.49 5.01
CA PHE A 13 -2.21 0.76 4.72
C PHE A 13 -2.13 1.65 5.95
N GLU A 14 -1.27 2.65 5.85
CA GLU A 14 -1.11 3.73 6.81
C GLU A 14 -1.02 5.07 6.09
N THR A 15 -1.51 6.13 6.72
CA THR A 15 -1.42 7.49 6.21
C THR A 15 -0.57 8.35 7.13
N VAL A 16 0.35 9.13 6.57
CA VAL A 16 1.24 10.03 7.32
C VAL A 16 1.34 11.37 6.60
N GLY A 17 1.41 12.47 7.35
CA GLY A 17 1.58 13.80 6.77
C GLY A 17 0.29 14.40 6.20
N CYS A 18 0.45 15.48 5.45
CA CYS A 18 -0.64 16.25 4.85
C CYS A 18 -0.23 16.79 3.47
N GLY A 19 -1.19 17.33 2.70
CA GLY A 19 -0.94 17.82 1.34
C GLY A 19 -1.33 16.82 0.25
N PRO A 20 -0.76 16.95 -0.96
CA PRO A 20 -1.10 16.08 -2.09
C PRO A 20 -0.84 14.60 -1.78
N PRO A 21 -1.69 13.69 -2.28
CA PRO A 21 -1.53 12.27 -2.03
C PRO A 21 -0.31 11.69 -2.75
N LEU A 22 0.47 10.85 -2.04
CA LEU A 22 1.56 10.07 -2.62
C LEU A 22 1.50 8.62 -2.11
N VAL A 23 1.25 7.67 -3.01
CA VAL A 23 1.22 6.23 -2.67
C VAL A 23 2.62 5.65 -2.74
N LEU A 24 3.06 4.99 -1.68
CA LEU A 24 4.36 4.32 -1.60
C LEU A 24 4.19 2.80 -1.64
N VAL A 25 4.54 2.21 -2.79
CA VAL A 25 4.45 0.76 -3.06
C VAL A 25 5.83 0.13 -2.95
N HIS A 26 6.01 -0.76 -1.96
CA HIS A 26 7.31 -1.38 -1.70
C HIS A 26 7.70 -2.40 -2.78
N GLY A 27 9.00 -2.70 -2.87
CA GLY A 27 9.54 -3.78 -3.71
C GLY A 27 9.40 -5.17 -3.08
N PHE A 28 9.93 -6.18 -3.76
CA PHE A 28 9.90 -7.57 -3.29
C PHE A 28 10.58 -7.74 -1.92
N PHE A 29 10.00 -8.58 -1.04
CA PHE A 29 10.33 -8.74 0.39
C PHE A 29 10.13 -7.51 1.29
N GLY A 30 9.61 -6.42 0.76
CA GLY A 30 9.28 -5.23 1.56
C GLY A 30 7.93 -5.32 2.26
N GLN A 31 7.65 -4.31 3.08
CA GLN A 31 6.34 -4.00 3.63
C GLN A 31 6.28 -2.49 3.93
N ARG A 32 5.13 -1.95 4.36
CA ARG A 32 4.95 -0.51 4.60
C ARG A 32 5.96 0.09 5.56
N SER A 33 6.44 -0.67 6.56
CA SER A 33 7.44 -0.19 7.52
C SER A 33 8.81 0.06 6.90
N THR A 34 9.10 -0.50 5.72
CA THR A 34 10.36 -0.30 4.99
C THR A 34 10.58 1.19 4.67
N TRP A 35 9.51 1.94 4.40
CA TRP A 35 9.59 3.38 4.12
C TRP A 35 10.00 4.20 5.34
N ARG A 36 9.64 3.75 6.55
CA ARG A 36 10.07 4.37 7.81
C ARG A 36 11.54 4.05 8.09
N SER A 37 11.93 2.77 7.97
CA SER A 37 13.32 2.35 8.23
C SER A 37 14.33 2.97 7.27
N ALA A 38 13.89 3.34 6.06
CA ALA A 38 14.71 4.01 5.06
C ALA A 38 14.53 5.54 5.05
N SER A 39 13.94 6.14 6.10
CA SER A 39 13.75 7.59 6.28
C SER A 39 12.96 8.32 5.18
N HIS A 40 12.21 7.60 4.34
CA HIS A 40 11.41 8.23 3.27
C HIS A 40 10.21 8.98 3.86
N VAL A 41 9.65 8.46 4.96
CA VAL A 41 8.52 9.12 5.64
C VAL A 41 8.95 10.48 6.16
N ASP A 42 10.08 10.56 6.86
CA ASP A 42 10.58 11.81 7.44
C ASP A 42 10.92 12.83 6.35
N ALA A 43 11.44 12.37 5.20
CA ALA A 43 11.80 13.24 4.09
C ALA A 43 10.60 13.81 3.31
N LEU A 44 9.43 13.15 3.35
CA LEU A 44 8.31 13.47 2.44
C LEU A 44 7.02 13.89 3.18
N ALA A 45 6.84 13.55 4.44
CA ALA A 45 5.57 13.75 5.16
C ALA A 45 5.19 15.22 5.36
N ASP A 46 6.15 16.15 5.31
CA ASP A 46 5.89 17.59 5.40
C ASP A 46 5.31 18.18 4.11
N SER A 47 5.52 17.49 2.98
CA SER A 47 5.07 17.95 1.65
C SER A 47 3.92 17.14 1.06
N TYR A 48 3.72 15.90 1.54
CA TYR A 48 2.75 14.98 0.98
C TYR A 48 1.98 14.22 2.07
N ARG A 49 0.71 13.91 1.76
CA ARG A 49 -0.02 12.89 2.49
C ARG A 49 0.38 11.53 1.94
N LEU A 50 1.32 10.90 2.61
CA LEU A 50 1.85 9.59 2.27
C LEU A 50 0.83 8.52 2.55
N VAL A 51 0.66 7.58 1.63
CA VAL A 51 -0.12 6.36 1.81
C VAL A 51 0.79 5.17 1.61
N LEU A 52 1.21 4.58 2.73
CA LEU A 52 2.12 3.46 2.76
C LEU A 52 1.30 2.18 2.73
N ILE A 53 1.42 1.41 1.66
CA ILE A 53 0.65 0.17 1.49
C ILE A 53 1.51 -1.05 1.83
N ASP A 54 0.88 -2.05 2.42
CA ASP A 54 1.38 -3.42 2.38
C ASP A 54 0.80 -4.06 1.10
N ALA A 55 1.63 -4.44 0.14
CA ALA A 55 1.13 -5.14 -1.05
C ALA A 55 0.48 -6.48 -0.64
N ARG A 56 -0.45 -6.99 -1.45
CA ARG A 56 -1.03 -8.34 -1.22
C ARG A 56 0.09 -9.37 -1.01
N GLY A 57 -0.10 -10.25 -0.04
CA GLY A 57 0.92 -11.21 0.40
C GLY A 57 1.96 -10.69 1.40
N HIS A 58 1.93 -9.41 1.76
CA HIS A 58 2.96 -8.78 2.62
C HIS A 58 2.34 -8.09 3.85
N GLY A 59 3.15 -7.94 4.90
CA GLY A 59 2.81 -7.16 6.09
C GLY A 59 1.43 -7.51 6.68
N GLY A 60 0.58 -6.49 6.84
CA GLY A 60 -0.77 -6.64 7.37
C GLY A 60 -1.85 -6.94 6.32
N SER A 61 -1.48 -7.12 5.04
CA SER A 61 -2.41 -7.44 3.96
C SER A 61 -2.70 -8.94 3.89
N GLY A 62 -3.81 -9.29 3.24
CA GLY A 62 -4.16 -10.69 2.97
C GLY A 62 -3.13 -11.36 2.05
N ALA A 63 -2.88 -12.64 2.29
CA ALA A 63 -1.96 -13.49 1.52
C ALA A 63 -2.72 -14.66 0.89
N PRO A 64 -3.44 -14.44 -0.23
CA PRO A 64 -4.15 -15.52 -0.92
C PRO A 64 -3.17 -16.59 -1.42
N HIS A 65 -3.62 -17.84 -1.46
CA HIS A 65 -2.82 -18.97 -1.97
C HIS A 65 -2.96 -19.15 -3.49
N ASP A 66 -4.04 -18.62 -4.08
CA ASP A 66 -4.28 -18.68 -5.51
C ASP A 66 -3.31 -17.76 -6.26
N ILE A 67 -2.60 -18.33 -7.24
CA ILE A 67 -1.65 -17.60 -8.07
C ILE A 67 -2.32 -16.50 -8.90
N ASP A 68 -3.57 -16.72 -9.33
CA ASP A 68 -4.32 -15.71 -10.10
C ASP A 68 -4.63 -14.46 -9.27
N SER A 69 -4.58 -14.57 -7.94
CA SER A 69 -4.67 -13.42 -7.06
C SER A 69 -3.43 -12.50 -7.13
N TYR A 70 -2.32 -12.88 -7.76
CA TYR A 70 -1.11 -12.03 -7.84
C TYR A 70 -0.91 -11.41 -9.22
N ARG A 71 -1.88 -11.53 -10.13
CA ARG A 71 -1.81 -10.87 -11.44
C ARG A 71 -1.72 -9.35 -11.31
N ILE A 72 -1.07 -8.71 -12.28
CA ILE A 72 -0.83 -7.26 -12.28
C ILE A 72 -2.14 -6.46 -12.21
N ASP A 73 -3.20 -6.91 -12.88
CA ASP A 73 -4.51 -6.25 -12.83
C ASP A 73 -5.09 -6.20 -11.41
N ARG A 74 -4.87 -7.25 -10.60
CA ARG A 74 -5.28 -7.28 -9.19
C ARG A 74 -4.45 -6.34 -8.32
N GLN A 75 -3.15 -6.26 -8.57
CA GLN A 75 -2.25 -5.34 -7.87
C GLN A 75 -2.56 -3.87 -8.20
N VAL A 76 -2.91 -3.56 -9.45
CA VAL A 76 -3.36 -2.22 -9.86
C VAL A 76 -4.65 -1.84 -9.15
N ASP A 77 -5.58 -2.79 -9.03
CA ASP A 77 -6.86 -2.58 -8.35
C ASP A 77 -6.68 -2.22 -6.87
N ASP A 78 -5.73 -2.85 -6.18
CA ASP A 78 -5.39 -2.55 -4.78
C ASP A 78 -4.98 -1.09 -4.59
N VAL A 79 -4.18 -0.55 -5.53
CA VAL A 79 -3.70 0.84 -5.48
C VAL A 79 -4.83 1.81 -5.81
N ARG A 80 -5.65 1.52 -6.82
CA ARG A 80 -6.80 2.37 -7.22
C ARG A 80 -7.83 2.50 -6.11
N ARG A 81 -8.10 1.41 -5.39
CA ARG A 81 -9.01 1.41 -4.23
C ARG A 81 -8.41 2.01 -2.97
N SER A 82 -7.15 2.44 -2.99
CA SER A 82 -6.57 3.19 -1.87
C SER A 82 -7.45 4.40 -1.52
N PRO A 83 -7.45 4.88 -0.26
CA PRO A 83 -8.36 5.94 0.23
C PRO A 83 -8.25 7.27 -0.52
N LEU A 84 -7.34 7.35 -1.48
CA LEU A 84 -7.05 8.51 -2.29
C LEU A 84 -7.91 8.59 -3.55
N HIS A 85 -8.65 7.53 -3.92
CA HIS A 85 -9.47 7.47 -5.13
C HIS A 85 -8.72 8.03 -6.36
N LEU A 86 -7.58 7.41 -6.70
CA LEU A 86 -6.78 7.76 -7.87
C LEU A 86 -7.44 7.27 -9.17
#